data_AF-A0A523YPZ7-F1
#
_entry.id   AF-A0A523YPZ7-F1
#
_cell.length_a   1.000
_cell.length_b   1.000
_cell.length_c   1.000
_cell.angle_alpha   90.00
_cell.angle_beta   90.00
_cell.angle_gamma   90.00
#
_symmetry.space_group_name_H-M   'P 1'
#
loop_
_entity.id
_entity.type
_entity.pdbx_description
1 polymer ?
#
loop_
_entity_poly.entity_id
_entity_poly.type
_entity_poly.pdbx_seq_one_letter_code
_entity_poly.pdbx_strand_id
1 'polypeptide(L)'
;MKELIRILIKRLEKKGIEQGIIHGFIRDLANTILVNPHMNLLQVNKQLHFLGWDGFELDNHTLELAIACFEAEGLESLEDKPIC
;
A
#
# COMPACT_ATOMS: atom_id res chain seq x y z
N MET A 1 7.81 8.38 9.35
CA MET A 1 6.43 8.84 9.16
C MET A 1 6.34 10.29 8.65
N LYS A 2 7.13 10.70 7.64
CA LYS A 2 7.55 12.12 7.61
C LYS A 2 6.84 13.12 6.67
N GLU A 3 6.32 12.77 5.50
CA GLU A 3 5.33 13.63 4.80
C GLU A 3 4.66 12.86 3.66
N LEU A 4 5.41 12.01 2.97
CA LEU A 4 4.90 11.15 1.89
C LEU A 4 3.74 10.26 2.36
N ILE A 5 3.90 9.59 3.51
CA ILE A 5 2.82 8.76 4.07
C ILE A 5 1.56 9.58 4.40
N ARG A 6 1.72 10.84 4.83
CA ARG A 6 0.60 11.75 5.11
C ARG A 6 -0.09 12.19 3.82
N ILE A 7 0.67 12.40 2.75
CA ILE A 7 0.13 12.69 1.41
C ILE A 7 -0.60 11.46 0.88
N LEU A 8 -0.04 10.26 1.04
CA LEU A 8 -0.66 8.99 0.64
C LEU A 8 -2.00 8.80 1.36
N ILE A 9 -2.03 8.94 2.70
CA ILE A 9 -3.26 8.85 3.50
C ILE A 9 -4.32 9.81 2.95
N LYS A 10 -3.99 11.10 2.80
CA LYS A 10 -4.95 12.09 2.28
C LYS A 10 -5.45 11.76 0.87
N ARG A 11 -4.60 11.16 0.03
CA ARG A 11 -4.97 10.76 -1.33
C ARG A 11 -5.92 9.57 -1.32
N LEU A 12 -5.68 8.58 -0.47
CA LEU A 12 -6.53 7.41 -0.29
C LEU A 12 -7.89 7.80 0.30
N GLU A 13 -7.92 8.69 1.29
CA GLU A 13 -9.17 9.26 1.84
C GLU A 13 -10.00 9.93 0.74
N LYS A 14 -9.38 10.80 -0.07
CA LYS A 14 -10.06 11.49 -1.18
C LYS A 14 -10.61 10.56 -2.25
N LYS A 15 -10.04 9.35 -2.37
CA LYS A 15 -10.50 8.31 -3.30
C LYS A 15 -11.57 7.39 -2.71
N GLY A 16 -11.94 7.57 -1.44
CA GLY A 16 -13.04 6.85 -0.82
C GLY A 16 -12.63 5.77 0.19
N ILE A 17 -11.35 5.65 0.54
CA ILE A 17 -10.96 4.79 1.66
C ILE A 17 -11.29 5.48 2.98
N GLU A 18 -12.08 4.81 3.82
CA GLU A 18 -12.46 5.34 5.13
C GLU A 18 -11.26 5.37 6.10
N GLN A 19 -11.23 6.40 6.97
CA GLN A 19 -10.18 6.57 7.98
C GLN A 19 -10.01 5.37 8.91
N GLY A 20 -11.10 4.66 9.22
CA GLY A 20 -11.06 3.49 10.09
C GLY A 20 -10.29 2.30 9.51
N ILE A 21 -10.19 2.22 8.18
CA ILE A 21 -9.61 1.06 7.48
C ILE A 21 -8.35 1.39 6.66
N ILE A 22 -8.01 2.68 6.55
CA ILE A 22 -6.89 3.15 5.72
C ILE A 22 -5.53 2.57 6.10
N HIS A 23 -5.29 2.37 7.38
CA HIS A 23 -4.06 1.73 7.85
C HIS A 23 -4.00 0.25 7.46
N GLY A 24 -5.14 -0.44 7.45
CA GLY A 24 -5.26 -1.80 6.94
C GLY A 24 -4.91 -1.86 5.45
N PHE A 25 -5.49 -0.95 4.66
CA PHE A 25 -5.20 -0.84 3.23
C PHE A 25 -3.71 -0.62 2.95
N ILE A 26 -3.09 0.34 3.65
CA ILE A 26 -1.66 0.65 3.46
C ILE A 26 -0.79 -0.56 3.77
N ARG A 27 -1.11 -1.31 4.83
CA ARG A 27 -0.39 -2.55 5.19
C ARG A 27 -0.51 -3.61 4.10
N ASP A 28 -1.72 -3.85 3.60
CA ASP A 28 -1.97 -4.86 2.57
C ASP A 28 -1.33 -4.49 1.23
N LEU A 29 -1.31 -3.19 0.91
CA LEU A 29 -0.59 -2.65 -0.23
C LEU A 29 0.93 -2.82 -0.09
N ALA A 30 1.49 -2.50 1.07
CA ALA A 30 2.91 -2.70 1.34
C ALA A 30 3.30 -4.18 1.20
N ASN A 31 2.51 -5.08 1.79
CA ASN A 31 2.71 -6.53 1.66
C ASN A 31 2.63 -7.00 0.20
N THR A 32 1.67 -6.48 -0.57
CA THR A 32 1.51 -6.80 -2.00
C THR A 32 2.75 -6.42 -2.81
N ILE A 33 3.29 -5.21 -2.57
CA ILE A 33 4.49 -4.70 -3.26
C ILE A 33 5.75 -5.46 -2.81
N LEU A 34 5.85 -5.80 -1.53
CA LEU A 34 6.98 -6.56 -0.98
C LEU A 34 7.09 -7.97 -1.55
N VAL A 35 5.97 -8.68 -1.66
CA VAL A 35 5.94 -10.06 -2.14
C VAL A 35 6.39 -10.15 -3.61
N ASN A 36 6.08 -9.14 -4.43
CA ASN A 36 6.57 -9.06 -5.80
C ASN A 36 6.74 -7.59 -6.24
N PRO A 37 7.97 -7.06 -6.18
CA PRO A 37 8.27 -5.69 -6.56
C PRO A 37 8.06 -5.37 -8.06
N HIS A 38 7.89 -6.39 -8.90
CA HIS A 38 7.74 -6.24 -10.35
C HIS A 38 6.28 -6.31 -10.82
N MET A 39 5.30 -6.32 -9.90
CA MET A 39 3.89 -6.29 -10.27
C MET A 39 3.54 -4.99 -10.99
N ASN A 40 2.84 -5.10 -12.12
CA ASN A 40 2.19 -3.95 -12.74
C ASN A 40 0.90 -3.58 -12.00
N LEU A 41 0.36 -2.39 -12.28
CA LEU A 41 -0.84 -1.86 -11.63
C LEU A 41 -2.02 -2.86 -11.65
N LEU A 42 -2.26 -3.54 -12.78
CA LEU A 42 -3.35 -4.50 -12.90
C LEU A 42 -3.16 -5.70 -11.96
N GLN A 43 -1.92 -6.17 -11.81
CA GLN A 43 -1.60 -7.26 -10.88
C GLN A 43 -1.77 -6.82 -9.42
N VAL A 44 -1.33 -5.61 -9.08
CA VAL A 44 -1.52 -5.04 -7.73
C VAL A 44 -3.01 -4.92 -7.40
N ASN A 45 -3.82 -4.34 -8.28
CA ASN A 45 -5.27 -4.21 -8.06
C ASN A 45 -5.95 -5.58 -7.92
N LYS A 46 -5.59 -6.56 -8.76
CA LYS A 46 -6.08 -7.93 -8.61
C LYS A 46 -5.75 -8.50 -7.24
N GLN A 47 -4.51 -8.36 -6.78
CA GLN A 47 -4.10 -8.85 -5.47
C GLN A 47 -4.87 -8.18 -4.33
N LEU A 48 -5.05 -6.85 -4.39
CA LEU A 48 -5.85 -6.12 -3.41
C LEU A 48 -7.31 -6.58 -3.41
N HIS A 49 -7.91 -6.85 -4.58
CA HIS A 49 -9.26 -7.41 -4.69
C HIS A 49 -9.35 -8.78 -4.01
N PHE A 50 -8.37 -9.65 -4.21
CA PHE A 50 -8.29 -10.93 -3.49
C PHE A 50 -8.19 -10.77 -1.96
N LEU A 51 -7.64 -9.66 -1.48
CA LEU A 51 -7.56 -9.31 -0.06
C LEU A 51 -8.83 -8.63 0.48
N GLY A 52 -9.86 -8.44 -0.35
CA GLY A 52 -11.14 -7.84 0.05
C GLY A 52 -11.26 -6.34 -0.23
N TRP A 53 -10.38 -5.77 -1.05
CA TRP A 53 -10.41 -4.37 -1.47
C TRP A 53 -11.05 -4.18 -2.86
N ASP A 54 -12.03 -5.02 -3.23
CA ASP A 54 -12.70 -5.03 -4.54
C ASP A 54 -13.52 -3.76 -4.83
N GLY A 55 -13.92 -3.02 -3.80
CA GLY A 55 -14.56 -1.71 -3.93
C GLY A 55 -13.60 -0.54 -4.23
N PHE A 56 -12.29 -0.81 -4.35
CA PHE A 56 -11.27 0.21 -4.55
C PHE A 56 -10.29 -0.19 -5.66
N GLU A 57 -9.85 0.78 -6.45
CA GLU A 57 -8.86 0.56 -7.50
C GLU A 57 -7.79 1.66 -7.47
N LEU A 58 -6.52 1.25 -7.43
CA LEU A 58 -5.39 2.16 -7.51
C LEU A 58 -5.26 2.69 -8.94
N ASP A 59 -4.85 3.95 -9.05
CA ASP A 59 -4.25 4.50 -10.27
C ASP A 59 -2.72 4.47 -10.17
N ASN A 60 -2.05 4.58 -11.32
CA ASN A 60 -0.58 4.56 -11.40
C ASN A 60 0.06 5.58 -10.45
N HIS A 61 -0.46 6.81 -10.40
CA HIS A 61 0.09 7.86 -9.56
C HIS A 61 -0.01 7.56 -8.06
N THR A 62 -1.06 6.86 -7.62
CA THR A 62 -1.24 6.45 -6.23
C THR A 62 -0.33 5.29 -5.89
N LEU A 63 -0.14 4.36 -6.83
CA LEU A 63 0.80 3.25 -6.69
C LEU A 63 2.25 3.75 -6.61
N GLU A 64 2.67 4.65 -7.52
CA GLU A 64 4.00 5.28 -7.49
C GLU A 64 4.26 6.02 -6.18
N LEU A 65 3.27 6.78 -5.69
CA LEU A 65 3.36 7.45 -4.40
C LEU A 65 3.52 6.45 -3.25
N ALA A 66 2.78 5.33 -3.27
CA ALA A 66 2.88 4.30 -2.25
C ALA A 66 4.27 3.63 -2.25
N ILE A 67 4.78 3.28 -3.43
CA ILE A 67 6.14 2.73 -3.60
C ILE A 67 7.18 3.70 -3.03
N ALA A 68 7.12 4.97 -3.43
CA ALA A 68 8.03 5.99 -2.91
C ALA A 68 7.92 6.18 -1.39
N CYS A 69 6.72 6.03 -0.81
CA CYS A 69 6.55 6.04 0.65
C CYS A 69 7.29 4.87 1.30
N PHE A 70 7.14 3.66 0.76
CA PHE A 70 7.70 2.44 1.33
C PHE A 70 9.23 2.39 1.17
N GLU A 71 9.76 2.83 0.04
CA GLU A 71 11.21 3.00 -0.16
C GLU A 71 11.80 4.04 0.81
N ALA A 72 11.12 5.18 1.01
CA ALA A 72 11.60 6.26 1.88
C ALA A 72 11.53 5.96 3.39
N GLU A 73 10.58 5.13 3.84
CA GLU A 73 10.49 4.69 5.24
C GLU A 73 11.51 3.57 5.54
N GLY A 74 12.16 3.00 4.52
CA GLY A 74 13.01 1.82 4.65
C GLY A 74 12.15 0.57 4.78
N LEU A 75 12.04 -0.21 3.71
CA LEU A 75 11.50 -1.58 3.73
C LEU A 75 12.32 -2.54 4.62
N GLU A 76 13.34 -2.04 5.34
CA GLU A 76 14.12 -2.76 6.35
C GLU A 76 13.34 -3.04 7.65
N SER A 77 12.18 -2.41 7.88
CA SER A 77 11.42 -2.60 9.13
C SER A 77 10.38 -3.75 9.12
N LEU A 78 10.31 -4.53 8.02
CA LEU A 78 9.45 -5.73 7.95
C LEU A 78 10.24 -7.06 7.98
N GLU A 79 11.58 -6.99 8.11
CA GLU A 79 12.39 -8.14 8.53
C GLU A 79 12.54 -8.15 10.06
N ASP A 80 11.58 -8.74 10.78
CA ASP A 80 11.77 -9.28 12.13
C ASP A 80 10.44 -9.93 12.61
N LYS A 81 10.30 -11.22 12.92
CA LYS A 81 11.23 -12.30 13.29
C LYS A 81 10.62 -13.67 12.92
N PRO A 82 11.44 -14.73 12.79
CA PRO A 82 10.91 -16.09 12.76
C PRO A 82 10.07 -16.35 14.01
N ILE A 83 8.86 -16.89 13.81
CA ILE A 83 8.07 -17.48 14.89
C ILE A 83 8.89 -18.67 15.40
N CYS A 84 9.12 -18.68 16.71
CA CYS A 84 9.86 -19.69 17.47
C CYS A 84 9.51 -21.13 17.06
#